data_AF-E3MB87-F1
#
_entry.id   AF-E3MB87-F1
#
_cell.length_a   1.000
_cell.length_b   1.000
_cell.length_c   1.000
_cell.angle_alpha   90.00
_cell.angle_beta   90.00
_cell.angle_gamma   90.00
#
_symmetry.space_group_name_H-M   'P 1'
#
loop_
_entity.id
_entity.type
_entity.pdbx_description
1 polymer ?
#
loop_
_entity_poly.entity_id
_entity_poly.type
_entity_poly.pdbx_seq_one_letter_code
_entity_poly.pdbx_strand_id
1 'polypeptide(L)'
;MALSFLTDNISRICYILTIFFNTSLIFLTVKFTRHIVGTYRNMIVTFAIFGIMLSTADILIRPVTFSMSLLHSYNGCFVYFTLGSAFRFSKKLSKIALLVHAGVYGLILVFLTVQFVYRAVLLSKSRKNWSRHFDGWKLVFWIFYAVSIAVIWAVSVNFVSSDEITNNYLRKMILADYGVEISTVTYNAILAYQKLFQNEEGPNKTVRWNSVQTIGTLSIIMTSHYIVMISCGIYMYHRTKLKFQNSSSAYDKLQKQFFHALIYQTTAPTLFFHLPVLFVVLAPFFDLKVSFNSSLVIYGISAYPLVDTLILLKVVKEYKNAYLSEFDFTILWNLLKKVSGFVGAIIKSCVEVCGEETPRNPQTLTNGIKNQTI
;
A
#
# COMPACT_ATOMS: atom_id res chain seq x y z
N MET A 1 -11.94 15.32 -18.48
CA MET A 1 -13.27 15.58 -17.89
C MET A 1 -14.09 14.31 -17.64
N ALA A 2 -14.23 13.37 -18.59
CA ALA A 2 -14.93 12.10 -18.36
C ALA A 2 -14.15 11.13 -17.44
N LEU A 3 -12.84 11.00 -17.65
CA LEU A 3 -11.98 10.14 -16.81
C LEU A 3 -11.92 10.62 -15.35
N SER A 4 -11.91 11.94 -15.15
CA SER A 4 -11.87 12.60 -13.83
C SER A 4 -13.17 12.44 -13.02
N PHE A 5 -14.32 12.38 -13.69
CA PHE A 5 -15.60 12.10 -13.03
C PHE A 5 -15.72 10.63 -12.62
N LEU A 6 -15.19 9.73 -13.45
CA LEU A 6 -15.15 8.29 -13.15
C LEU A 6 -14.28 8.00 -11.91
N THR A 7 -13.15 8.69 -11.77
CA THR A 7 -12.16 8.45 -10.71
C THR A 7 -12.60 8.90 -9.32
N ASP A 8 -13.28 10.04 -9.19
CA ASP A 8 -13.83 10.46 -7.89
C ASP A 8 -14.93 9.52 -7.40
N ASN A 9 -15.75 9.01 -8.32
CA ASN A 9 -16.76 8.00 -8.01
C ASN A 9 -16.11 6.68 -7.56
N ILE A 10 -15.00 6.26 -8.19
CA ILE A 10 -14.28 5.05 -7.80
C ILE A 10 -13.73 5.16 -6.37
N SER A 11 -13.05 6.25 -6.00
CA SER A 11 -12.50 6.40 -4.64
C SER A 11 -13.61 6.44 -3.56
N ARG A 12 -14.75 7.09 -3.84
CA ARG A 12 -15.91 7.10 -2.93
C ARG A 12 -16.55 5.72 -2.79
N ILE A 13 -16.69 5.00 -3.90
CA ILE A 13 -17.17 3.62 -3.88
C ILE A 13 -16.21 2.74 -3.08
N CYS A 14 -14.89 2.85 -3.30
CA CYS A 14 -13.88 2.14 -2.53
C CYS A 14 -14.00 2.45 -1.03
N TYR A 15 -14.20 3.71 -0.65
CA TYR A 15 -14.41 4.10 0.75
C TYR A 15 -15.64 3.43 1.36
N ILE A 16 -16.80 3.51 0.70
CA ILE A 16 -18.06 2.90 1.17
C ILE A 16 -17.89 1.38 1.31
N LEU A 17 -17.28 0.74 0.31
CA LEU A 17 -17.02 -0.69 0.35
C LEU A 17 -16.02 -1.06 1.44
N THR A 18 -14.96 -0.28 1.66
CA THR A 18 -14.01 -0.49 2.76
C THR A 18 -14.74 -0.48 4.09
N ILE A 19 -15.56 0.54 4.36
CA ILE A 19 -16.33 0.63 5.60
C ILE A 19 -17.24 -0.58 5.76
N PHE A 20 -18.02 -0.89 4.73
CA PHE A 20 -18.95 -2.01 4.75
C PHE A 20 -18.23 -3.32 5.06
N PHE A 21 -17.21 -3.68 4.28
CA PHE A 21 -16.52 -4.96 4.43
C PHE A 21 -15.70 -5.06 5.72
N ASN A 22 -15.01 -4.00 6.14
CA ASN A 22 -14.25 -4.02 7.40
C ASN A 22 -15.19 -4.09 8.60
N THR A 23 -16.34 -3.40 8.55
CA THR A 23 -17.36 -3.49 9.61
C THR A 23 -17.99 -4.88 9.66
N SER A 24 -18.33 -5.46 8.50
CA SER A 24 -18.81 -6.84 8.40
C SER A 24 -17.77 -7.84 8.91
N LEU A 25 -16.48 -7.64 8.59
CA LEU A 25 -15.40 -8.47 9.12
C LEU A 25 -15.37 -8.40 10.65
N ILE A 26 -15.39 -7.20 11.24
CA ILE A 26 -15.42 -7.01 12.70
C ILE A 26 -16.63 -7.72 13.31
N PHE A 27 -17.82 -7.55 12.73
CA PHE A 27 -19.04 -8.21 13.19
C PHE A 27 -18.90 -9.74 13.17
N LEU A 28 -18.42 -10.30 12.05
CA LEU A 28 -18.20 -11.74 11.92
C LEU A 28 -17.15 -12.26 12.93
N THR A 29 -16.04 -11.53 13.10
CA THR A 29 -14.97 -11.86 14.04
C THR A 29 -15.44 -11.85 15.50
N VAL A 30 -16.40 -10.99 15.85
CA VAL A 30 -16.91 -10.91 17.22
C VAL A 30 -18.00 -11.95 17.48
N LYS A 31 -18.90 -12.20 16.52
CA LYS A 31 -20.13 -12.98 16.74
C LYS A 31 -20.08 -14.42 16.22
N PHE A 32 -19.35 -14.70 15.15
CA PHE A 32 -19.46 -15.97 14.43
C PHE A 32 -18.22 -16.85 14.49
N THR A 33 -17.04 -16.26 14.69
CA THR A 33 -15.80 -17.05 14.69
C THR A 33 -15.64 -17.79 16.01
N ARG A 34 -15.71 -19.12 15.96
CA ARG A 34 -15.57 -20.04 17.09
C ARG A 34 -14.12 -20.49 17.28
N HIS A 35 -13.34 -20.59 16.20
CA HIS A 35 -11.95 -21.08 16.26
C HIS A 35 -10.90 -19.97 16.26
N ILE A 36 -11.30 -18.73 16.00
CA ILE A 36 -10.44 -17.53 16.03
C ILE A 36 -10.59 -16.88 17.41
N VAL A 37 -9.77 -17.31 18.37
CA VAL A 37 -9.87 -16.87 19.77
C VAL A 37 -8.65 -16.09 20.24
N GLY A 38 -8.84 -15.35 21.34
CA GLY A 38 -7.77 -14.65 22.05
C GLY A 38 -7.14 -13.51 21.25
N THR A 39 -5.83 -13.40 21.35
CA THR A 39 -5.00 -12.29 20.83
C THR A 39 -5.12 -12.08 19.33
N TYR A 40 -5.22 -13.18 18.59
CA TYR A 40 -5.28 -13.11 17.14
C TYR A 40 -6.59 -12.49 16.64
N ARG A 41 -7.70 -12.78 17.35
CA ARG A 41 -8.99 -12.14 17.11
C ARG A 41 -8.88 -10.61 17.27
N ASN A 42 -8.25 -10.17 18.36
CA ASN A 42 -8.05 -8.75 18.63
C ASN A 42 -7.18 -8.09 17.55
N MET A 43 -6.12 -8.76 17.08
CA MET A 43 -5.28 -8.24 15.99
C MET A 43 -6.05 -8.05 14.67
N ILE A 44 -6.93 -9.00 14.30
CA ILE A 44 -7.77 -8.87 13.08
C ILE A 44 -8.70 -7.66 13.20
N VAL A 45 -9.36 -7.51 14.36
CA VAL A 45 -10.26 -6.36 14.62
C VAL A 45 -9.49 -5.04 14.59
N THR A 46 -8.34 -4.96 15.27
CA THR A 46 -7.49 -3.77 15.25
C THR A 46 -7.05 -3.39 13.84
N PHE A 47 -6.70 -4.37 13.01
CA PHE A 47 -6.28 -4.11 11.63
C PHE A 47 -7.43 -3.60 10.76
N ALA A 48 -8.63 -4.14 10.93
CA ALA A 48 -9.83 -3.65 10.25
C ALA A 48 -10.16 -2.20 10.64
N ILE A 49 -9.99 -1.85 11.92
CA ILE A 49 -10.13 -0.46 12.40
C ILE A 49 -9.10 0.45 11.74
N PHE A 50 -7.83 0.03 11.68
CA PHE A 50 -6.79 0.81 10.99
C PHE A 50 -7.08 0.96 9.49
N GLY A 51 -7.65 -0.06 8.83
CA GLY A 51 -8.12 0.03 7.45
C GLY A 51 -9.20 1.09 7.26
N ILE A 52 -10.19 1.14 8.15
CA ILE A 52 -11.23 2.19 8.16
C ILE A 52 -10.62 3.56 8.41
N MET A 53 -9.68 3.68 9.36
CA MET A 53 -8.97 4.92 9.63
C MET A 53 -8.19 5.42 8.40
N LEU A 54 -7.51 4.53 7.67
CA LEU A 54 -6.78 4.89 6.46
C LEU A 54 -7.72 5.38 5.37
N SER A 55 -8.79 4.65 5.06
CA SER A 55 -9.74 5.08 4.03
C SER A 55 -10.49 6.36 4.41
N THR A 56 -10.74 6.60 5.71
CA THR A 56 -11.31 7.86 6.21
C THR A 56 -10.32 9.01 6.09
N ALA A 57 -9.05 8.80 6.46
CA ALA A 57 -8.01 9.81 6.27
C ALA A 57 -7.85 10.15 4.78
N ASP A 58 -7.85 9.14 3.90
CA ASP A 58 -7.70 9.28 2.45
C ASP A 58 -8.83 10.12 1.83
N ILE A 59 -10.09 9.89 2.21
CA ILE A 59 -11.20 10.69 1.68
C ILE A 59 -11.19 12.13 2.24
N LEU A 60 -10.73 12.35 3.47
CA LEU A 60 -10.66 13.69 4.08
C LEU A 60 -9.58 14.57 3.45
N ILE A 61 -8.46 13.98 3.01
CA ILE A 61 -7.38 14.71 2.33
C ILE A 61 -7.64 14.91 0.84
N ARG A 62 -8.63 14.24 0.24
CA ARG A 62 -8.94 14.38 -1.19
C ARG A 62 -9.89 15.57 -1.46
N PRO A 63 -9.71 16.28 -2.58
CA PRO A 63 -10.70 17.24 -3.04
C PRO A 63 -12.03 16.61 -3.36
N VAL A 64 -13.11 17.28 -2.93
CA VAL A 64 -14.50 16.97 -3.30
C VAL A 64 -14.80 17.31 -4.78
N THR A 65 -13.92 18.03 -5.50
CA THR A 65 -14.30 18.74 -6.72
C THR A 65 -13.43 18.51 -7.96
N PHE A 66 -12.25 17.89 -7.88
CA PHE A 66 -11.44 17.70 -9.09
C PHE A 66 -10.41 16.60 -8.89
N SER A 67 -10.45 15.61 -9.78
CA SER A 67 -9.50 14.50 -9.88
C SER A 67 -8.08 15.03 -10.08
N MET A 68 -7.38 15.30 -8.98
CA MET A 68 -6.02 15.83 -8.97
C MET A 68 -5.19 15.03 -7.99
N SER A 69 -4.19 14.36 -8.56
CA SER A 69 -3.41 13.31 -7.93
C SER A 69 -2.67 13.79 -6.68
N LEU A 70 -2.84 13.08 -5.56
CA LEU A 70 -2.10 13.29 -4.31
C LEU A 70 -0.57 13.17 -4.46
N LEU A 71 -0.11 12.59 -5.57
CA LEU A 71 1.28 12.32 -5.89
C LEU A 71 1.55 12.87 -7.29
N HIS A 72 2.64 13.58 -7.50
CA HIS A 72 3.07 13.95 -8.85
C HIS A 72 4.59 13.95 -8.92
N SER A 73 5.14 13.28 -9.94
CA SER A 73 6.58 13.25 -10.19
C SER A 73 6.89 14.05 -11.44
N TYR A 74 7.73 15.07 -11.31
CA TYR A 74 8.15 15.91 -12.44
C TYR A 74 9.60 16.36 -12.30
N ASN A 75 10.41 16.09 -13.33
CA ASN A 75 11.80 16.55 -13.49
C ASN A 75 12.61 16.51 -12.17
N GLY A 76 12.64 15.35 -11.50
CA GLY A 76 13.40 15.18 -10.27
C GLY A 76 12.80 15.83 -9.01
N CYS A 77 11.48 16.06 -8.99
CA CYS A 77 10.71 16.40 -7.79
C CYS A 77 9.53 15.44 -7.64
N PHE A 78 9.35 14.89 -6.45
CA PHE A 78 8.17 14.12 -6.05
C PHE A 78 7.33 14.95 -5.08
N VAL A 79 6.11 15.25 -5.46
CA VAL A 79 5.20 16.11 -4.71
C VAL A 79 4.07 15.26 -4.13
N TYR A 80 3.93 15.30 -2.81
CA TYR A 80 2.80 14.76 -2.06
C TYR A 80 1.92 15.92 -1.59
N PHE A 81 0.81 16.19 -2.29
CA PHE A 81 0.00 17.38 -2.05
C PHE A 81 -1.49 17.07 -1.90
N THR A 82 -2.22 17.96 -1.24
CA THR A 82 -3.68 17.96 -1.23
C THR A 82 -4.18 19.25 -1.85
N LEU A 83 -4.73 19.18 -3.07
CA LEU A 83 -5.56 20.28 -3.57
C LEU A 83 -6.92 20.15 -2.91
N GLY A 84 -7.25 21.03 -1.99
CA GLY A 84 -8.62 21.20 -1.54
C GLY A 84 -9.21 20.10 -0.65
N SER A 85 -8.54 19.76 0.45
CA SER A 85 -9.09 18.91 1.53
C SER A 85 -10.44 19.40 2.08
N ALA A 86 -11.12 18.61 2.91
CA ALA A 86 -12.26 19.08 3.72
C ALA A 86 -11.92 20.34 4.55
N PHE A 87 -10.63 20.62 4.73
CA PHE A 87 -10.06 21.74 5.44
C PHE A 87 -9.49 22.82 4.50
N ARG A 88 -10.05 22.99 3.29
CA ARG A 88 -9.71 24.06 2.31
C ARG A 88 -9.50 25.44 2.95
N PHE A 89 -10.27 25.76 3.97
CA PHE A 89 -10.26 27.05 4.65
C PHE A 89 -9.07 27.23 5.61
N SER A 90 -8.30 26.19 5.90
CA SER A 90 -7.15 26.26 6.81
C SER A 90 -5.98 25.41 6.32
N LYS A 91 -4.89 26.08 5.92
CA LYS A 91 -3.61 25.43 5.56
C LYS A 91 -3.06 24.59 6.71
N LYS A 92 -3.22 25.06 7.96
CA LYS A 92 -2.76 24.32 9.15
C LYS A 92 -3.49 22.98 9.29
N LEU A 93 -4.82 22.99 9.15
CA LEU A 93 -5.62 21.75 9.24
C LEU A 93 -5.35 20.82 8.04
N SER A 94 -5.21 21.36 6.83
CA SER A 94 -4.82 20.58 5.65
C SER A 94 -3.46 19.92 5.83
N LYS A 95 -2.49 20.62 6.43
CA LYS A 95 -1.16 20.07 6.76
C LYS A 95 -1.26 18.93 7.75
N ILE A 96 -1.99 19.13 8.85
CA ILE A 96 -2.18 18.10 9.87
C ILE A 96 -2.85 16.86 9.26
N ALA A 97 -3.89 17.04 8.44
CA ALA A 97 -4.58 15.92 7.79
C ALA A 97 -3.64 15.11 6.87
N LEU A 98 -2.78 15.79 6.11
CA LEU A 98 -1.78 15.17 5.24
C LEU A 98 -0.74 14.36 6.03
N LEU A 99 -0.28 14.89 7.18
CA LEU A 99 0.64 14.20 8.08
C LEU A 99 -0.03 13.00 8.78
N VAL A 100 -1.28 13.14 9.19
CA VAL A 100 -2.07 12.05 9.79
C VAL A 100 -2.24 10.91 8.78
N HIS A 101 -2.60 11.22 7.53
CA HIS A 101 -2.70 10.19 6.49
C HIS A 101 -1.36 9.44 6.29
N ALA A 102 -0.25 10.17 6.18
CA ALA A 102 1.08 9.55 6.08
C ALA A 102 1.42 8.67 7.31
N GLY A 103 1.09 9.14 8.51
CA GLY A 103 1.29 8.37 9.74
C GLY A 103 0.43 7.10 9.80
N VAL A 104 -0.86 7.18 9.43
CA VAL A 104 -1.75 6.01 9.40
C VAL A 104 -1.28 4.95 8.41
N TYR A 105 -0.70 5.36 7.28
CA TYR A 105 -0.05 4.44 6.35
C TYR A 105 1.13 3.70 7.01
N GLY A 106 2.04 4.43 7.67
CA GLY A 106 3.13 3.84 8.44
C GLY A 106 2.64 2.90 9.56
N LEU A 107 1.56 3.28 10.25
CA LEU A 107 0.93 2.48 11.31
C LEU A 107 0.49 1.09 10.78
N ILE A 108 -0.17 1.06 9.63
CA ILE A 108 -0.64 -0.17 8.98
C ILE A 108 0.54 -1.09 8.63
N LEU A 109 1.60 -0.54 8.01
CA LEU A 109 2.79 -1.30 7.66
C LEU A 109 3.44 -1.96 8.88
N VAL A 110 3.62 -1.19 9.95
CA VAL A 110 4.26 -1.67 11.18
C VAL A 110 3.38 -2.72 11.86
N PHE A 111 2.07 -2.49 11.92
CA PHE A 111 1.15 -3.45 12.52
C PHE A 111 1.02 -4.73 11.68
N LEU A 112 1.10 -4.64 10.35
CA LEU A 112 1.19 -5.81 9.47
C LEU A 112 2.43 -6.64 9.82
N THR A 113 3.57 -5.99 10.05
CA THR A 113 4.81 -6.67 10.48
C THR A 113 4.62 -7.38 11.83
N VAL A 114 3.95 -6.73 12.79
CA VAL A 114 3.59 -7.35 14.09
C VAL A 114 2.75 -8.62 13.88
N GLN A 115 1.80 -8.62 12.93
CA GLN A 115 1.03 -9.82 12.61
C GLN A 115 1.90 -10.95 12.05
N PHE A 116 2.90 -10.66 11.20
CA PHE A 116 3.86 -11.66 10.73
C PHE A 116 4.65 -12.28 11.89
N VAL A 117 5.18 -11.44 12.77
CA VAL A 117 5.96 -11.89 13.94
C VAL A 117 5.09 -12.76 14.85
N TYR A 118 3.89 -12.29 15.18
CA TYR A 118 2.95 -13.04 16.01
C TYR A 118 2.63 -14.43 15.42
N ARG A 119 2.44 -14.52 14.11
CA ARG A 119 2.16 -15.81 13.45
C ARG A 119 3.37 -16.72 13.39
N ALA A 120 4.57 -16.18 13.16
CA ALA A 120 5.80 -16.94 13.26
C ALA A 120 5.97 -17.51 14.68
N VAL A 121 5.66 -16.72 15.72
CA VAL A 121 5.63 -17.16 17.12
C VAL A 121 4.62 -18.28 17.37
N LEU A 122 3.41 -18.19 16.82
CA LEU A 122 2.40 -19.24 16.95
C LEU A 122 2.82 -20.57 16.29
N LEU A 123 3.63 -20.53 15.24
CA LEU A 123 4.13 -21.74 14.56
C LEU A 123 5.43 -22.29 15.17
N SER A 124 6.09 -21.50 16.02
CA SER A 124 7.32 -21.89 16.71
C SER A 124 7.10 -22.98 17.76
N LYS A 125 8.14 -23.80 17.98
CA LYS A 125 8.19 -24.80 19.07
C LYS A 125 8.03 -24.11 20.44
N SER A 126 8.51 -22.87 20.56
CA SER A 126 8.46 -22.08 21.80
C SER A 126 7.17 -21.25 21.95
N ARG A 127 6.08 -21.65 21.27
CA ARG A 127 4.76 -20.96 21.29
C ARG A 127 4.37 -20.51 22.69
N LYS A 128 4.40 -21.42 23.67
CA LYS A 128 3.89 -21.20 25.03
C LYS A 128 4.62 -20.07 25.78
N ASN A 129 5.88 -19.81 25.43
CA ASN A 129 6.68 -18.76 26.07
C ASN A 129 6.52 -17.42 25.34
N TRP A 130 6.53 -17.44 24.01
CA TRP A 130 6.50 -16.21 23.21
C TRP A 130 5.09 -15.66 22.98
N SER A 131 4.05 -16.50 22.90
CA SER A 131 2.66 -16.01 22.73
C SER A 131 2.22 -15.15 23.92
N ARG A 132 2.75 -15.42 25.12
CA ARG A 132 2.48 -14.65 26.35
C ARG A 132 2.92 -13.19 26.26
N HIS A 133 3.73 -12.79 25.28
CA HIS A 133 4.12 -11.39 25.05
C HIS A 133 3.08 -10.62 24.23
N PHE A 134 2.18 -11.33 23.55
CA PHE A 134 1.09 -10.75 22.78
C PHE A 134 -0.26 -10.93 23.48
N ASP A 135 -0.36 -11.87 24.42
CA ASP A 135 -1.61 -12.21 25.09
C ASP A 135 -2.16 -11.13 26.03
N GLY A 136 -3.48 -10.94 25.95
CA GLY A 136 -4.26 -10.05 26.82
C GLY A 136 -3.97 -8.57 26.59
N TRP A 137 -3.77 -7.82 27.68
CA TRP A 137 -3.49 -6.38 27.64
C TRP A 137 -2.19 -6.04 26.90
N LYS A 138 -1.24 -6.98 26.78
CA LYS A 138 0.08 -6.71 26.21
C LYS A 138 0.06 -6.34 24.73
N LEU A 139 -1.03 -6.63 24.01
CA LEU A 139 -1.25 -6.13 22.65
C LEU A 139 -1.16 -4.59 22.59
N VAL A 140 -1.53 -3.88 23.66
CA VAL A 140 -1.44 -2.42 23.75
C VAL A 140 0.01 -1.93 23.58
N PHE A 141 1.02 -2.66 24.07
CA PHE A 141 2.42 -2.29 23.86
C PHE A 141 2.84 -2.37 22.39
N TRP A 142 2.32 -3.35 21.64
CA TRP A 142 2.57 -3.46 20.21
C TRP A 142 1.85 -2.39 19.40
N ILE A 143 0.64 -2.01 19.82
CA ILE A 143 -0.07 -0.86 19.26
C ILE A 143 0.70 0.42 19.52
N PHE A 144 1.21 0.62 20.74
CA PHE A 144 2.03 1.78 21.10
C PHE A 144 3.32 1.85 20.29
N TYR A 145 3.99 0.71 20.09
CA TYR A 145 5.14 0.59 19.19
C TYR A 145 4.77 1.04 17.77
N ALA A 146 3.68 0.52 17.21
CA ALA A 146 3.23 0.87 15.88
C ALA A 146 2.88 2.35 15.74
N VAL A 147 2.22 2.94 16.75
CA VAL A 147 1.92 4.38 16.80
C VAL A 147 3.20 5.22 16.90
N SER A 148 4.19 4.78 17.68
CA SER A 148 5.47 5.50 17.82
C SER A 148 6.21 5.58 16.48
N ILE A 149 6.28 4.47 15.73
CA ILE A 149 6.87 4.47 14.39
C ILE A 149 6.04 5.30 13.40
N ALA A 150 4.70 5.28 13.51
CA ALA A 150 3.82 6.12 12.70
C ALA A 150 4.02 7.62 12.95
N VAL A 151 4.29 8.02 14.21
CA VAL A 151 4.64 9.41 14.56
C VAL A 151 5.99 9.78 13.95
N ILE A 152 7.00 8.91 14.03
CA ILE A 152 8.30 9.13 13.38
C ILE A 152 8.10 9.33 11.88
N TRP A 153 7.29 8.48 11.23
CA TRP A 153 6.96 8.59 9.82
C TRP A 153 6.35 9.96 9.47
N ALA A 154 5.34 10.39 10.24
CA ALA A 154 4.69 11.68 10.04
C ALA A 154 5.66 12.86 10.26
N VAL A 155 6.50 12.79 11.30
CA VAL A 155 7.52 13.81 11.59
C VAL A 155 8.55 13.87 10.45
N SER A 156 8.99 12.74 9.92
CA SER A 156 9.89 12.70 8.77
C SER A 156 9.28 13.40 7.55
N VAL A 157 8.02 13.12 7.24
CA VAL A 157 7.32 13.78 6.12
C VAL A 157 7.20 15.30 6.34
N ASN A 158 7.12 15.77 7.59
CA ASN A 158 7.06 17.19 7.88
C ASN A 158 8.36 17.95 7.51
N PHE A 159 9.52 17.30 7.43
CA PHE A 159 10.79 17.96 7.03
C PHE A 159 10.79 18.44 5.57
N VAL A 160 9.94 17.85 4.72
CA VAL A 160 9.76 18.24 3.32
C VAL A 160 8.49 19.06 3.09
N SER A 161 8.05 19.79 4.12
CA SER A 161 6.96 20.77 4.00
C SER A 161 7.23 21.81 2.92
N SER A 162 6.16 22.33 2.30
CA SER A 162 6.20 23.42 1.32
C SER A 162 7.06 24.61 1.79
N ASP A 163 7.98 25.05 0.95
CA ASP A 163 8.88 26.19 1.14
C ASP A 163 8.97 27.05 -0.13
N GLU A 164 9.61 28.21 -0.06
CA GLU A 164 9.69 29.14 -1.20
C GLU A 164 10.41 28.53 -2.41
N ILE A 165 11.42 27.71 -2.19
CA ILE A 165 12.18 27.03 -3.23
C ILE A 165 11.30 26.04 -4.00
N THR A 166 10.60 25.16 -3.28
CA THR A 166 9.68 24.19 -3.91
C THR A 166 8.49 24.89 -4.56
N ASN A 167 8.01 26.00 -3.98
CA ASN A 167 6.95 26.80 -4.58
C ASN A 167 7.39 27.35 -5.94
N ASN A 168 8.57 27.99 -6.00
CA ASN A 168 9.10 28.54 -7.25
C ASN A 168 9.37 27.46 -8.30
N TYR A 169 9.86 26.29 -7.88
CA TYR A 169 10.10 25.15 -8.77
C TYR A 169 8.81 24.62 -9.40
N LEU A 170 7.75 24.48 -8.61
CA LEU A 170 6.51 23.84 -9.02
C LEU A 170 5.45 24.83 -9.55
N ARG A 171 5.61 26.15 -9.31
CA ARG A 171 4.60 27.18 -9.65
C ARG A 171 4.15 27.12 -11.10
N LYS A 172 5.09 27.15 -12.05
CA LYS A 172 4.75 27.15 -13.50
C LYS A 172 4.00 25.89 -13.89
N MET A 173 4.41 24.75 -13.35
CA MET A 173 3.81 23.45 -13.65
C MET A 173 2.40 23.33 -13.07
N ILE A 174 2.25 23.57 -11.76
CA ILE A 174 0.96 23.44 -11.09
C ILE A 174 -0.04 24.45 -11.67
N LEU A 175 0.41 25.65 -12.03
CA LEU A 175 -0.46 26.62 -12.68
C LEU A 175 -0.90 26.15 -14.08
N ALA A 176 -0.01 25.55 -14.87
CA ALA A 176 -0.34 25.06 -16.21
C ALA A 176 -1.28 23.84 -16.18
N ASP A 177 -1.01 22.88 -15.32
CA ASP A 177 -1.75 21.61 -15.28
C ASP A 177 -3.03 21.69 -14.43
N TYR A 178 -3.02 22.51 -13.37
CA TYR A 178 -4.08 22.57 -12.34
C TYR A 178 -4.80 23.92 -12.31
N GLY A 179 -4.26 24.98 -12.91
CA GLY A 179 -4.86 26.32 -12.86
C GLY A 179 -4.86 26.97 -11.48
N VAL A 180 -4.08 26.42 -10.53
CA VAL A 180 -4.06 26.86 -9.13
C VAL A 180 -2.66 27.35 -8.76
N GLU A 181 -2.61 28.42 -7.96
CA GLU A 181 -1.34 28.89 -7.41
C GLU A 181 -0.89 27.97 -6.27
N ILE A 182 0.28 27.33 -6.45
CA ILE A 182 0.79 26.34 -5.48
C ILE A 182 1.00 26.91 -4.06
N SER A 183 1.30 28.21 -3.95
CA SER A 183 1.48 28.91 -2.67
C SER A 183 0.22 28.87 -1.80
N THR A 184 -0.96 28.71 -2.41
CA THR A 184 -2.26 28.62 -1.73
C THR A 184 -2.57 27.22 -1.23
N VAL A 185 -1.83 26.22 -1.70
CA VAL A 185 -2.07 24.79 -1.46
C VAL A 185 -1.08 24.25 -0.43
N THR A 186 -1.52 23.30 0.40
CA THR A 186 -0.62 22.61 1.33
C THR A 186 -0.05 21.36 0.67
N TYR A 187 1.28 21.25 0.67
CA TYR A 187 1.97 20.10 0.11
C TYR A 187 3.29 19.81 0.82
N ASN A 188 3.76 18.59 0.61
CA ASN A 188 5.10 18.13 0.95
C ASN A 188 5.82 17.79 -0.37
N ALA A 189 7.04 18.29 -0.58
CA ALA A 189 7.79 18.07 -1.82
C ALA A 189 9.20 17.57 -1.54
N ILE A 190 9.46 16.36 -2.04
CA ILE A 190 10.78 15.76 -2.10
C ILE A 190 11.45 16.25 -3.38
N LEU A 191 12.29 17.27 -3.24
CA LEU A 191 13.16 17.77 -4.31
C LEU A 191 14.59 17.34 -3.98
N ALA A 192 15.24 16.61 -4.88
CA ALA A 192 16.59 16.08 -4.61
C ALA A 192 17.66 17.19 -4.62
N TYR A 193 17.54 18.14 -5.56
CA TYR A 193 18.55 19.17 -5.80
C TYR A 193 17.95 20.57 -5.75
N GLN A 194 18.67 21.51 -5.13
CA GLN A 194 18.39 22.94 -5.18
C GLN A 194 19.48 23.65 -5.99
N LYS A 195 19.09 24.65 -6.80
CA LYS A 195 20.03 25.56 -7.45
C LYS A 195 20.54 26.59 -6.43
N LEU A 196 21.86 26.78 -6.37
CA LEU A 196 22.51 27.76 -5.49
C LEU A 196 22.23 29.22 -5.91
N PHE A 197 22.13 29.49 -7.20
CA PHE A 197 21.85 30.82 -7.75
C PHE A 197 20.71 30.75 -8.77
N GLN A 198 19.75 31.67 -8.64
CA GLN A 198 18.48 31.63 -9.38
C GLN A 198 18.62 32.05 -10.85
N ASN A 199 19.74 32.68 -11.22
CA ASN A 199 19.98 33.31 -12.52
C ASN A 199 21.18 32.76 -13.31
N GLU A 200 21.88 31.71 -12.85
CA GLU A 200 22.99 31.12 -13.60
C GLU A 200 22.64 29.72 -14.11
N GLU A 201 22.85 29.48 -15.40
CA GLU A 201 22.84 28.16 -16.04
C GLU A 201 24.09 27.33 -15.68
N GLY A 202 24.55 27.43 -14.43
CA GLY A 202 25.71 26.71 -13.93
C GLY A 202 25.36 25.32 -13.36
N PRO A 203 26.31 24.37 -13.32
CA PRO A 203 26.11 23.01 -12.79
C PRO A 203 26.03 22.92 -11.25
N ASN A 204 26.05 24.04 -10.53
CA ASN A 204 26.11 24.08 -9.07
C ASN A 204 24.74 23.75 -8.43
N LYS A 205 24.38 22.46 -8.48
CA LYS A 205 23.27 21.85 -7.75
C LYS A 205 23.77 21.42 -6.36
N THR A 206 23.03 21.75 -5.31
CA THR A 206 23.26 21.23 -3.95
C THR A 206 22.17 20.25 -3.56
N VAL A 207 22.55 19.20 -2.85
CA VAL A 207 21.60 18.19 -2.36
C VAL A 207 20.78 18.78 -1.22
N ARG A 208 19.46 18.59 -1.26
CA ARG A 208 18.58 18.99 -0.16
C ARG A 208 18.60 17.93 0.93
N TRP A 209 19.32 18.21 2.02
CA TRP A 209 19.44 17.31 3.16
C TRP A 209 18.10 16.95 3.82
N ASN A 210 17.11 17.85 3.81
CA ASN A 210 15.75 17.53 4.31
C ASN A 210 15.09 16.41 3.50
N SER A 211 15.26 16.42 2.17
CA SER A 211 14.76 15.37 1.28
C SER A 211 15.49 14.05 1.51
N VAL A 212 16.82 14.10 1.64
CA VAL A 212 17.66 12.92 1.96
C VAL A 212 17.25 12.32 3.30
N GLN A 213 17.12 13.13 4.35
CA GLN A 213 16.72 12.68 5.68
C GLN A 213 15.33 12.04 5.67
N THR A 214 14.38 12.65 4.96
CA THR A 214 13.01 12.13 4.83
C THR A 214 13.04 10.76 4.16
N ILE A 215 13.62 10.66 2.95
CA ILE A 215 13.66 9.40 2.20
C ILE A 215 14.47 8.34 2.92
N GLY A 216 15.62 8.71 3.48
CA GLY A 216 16.45 7.80 4.27
C GLY A 216 15.66 7.20 5.43
N THR A 217 14.93 8.03 6.19
CA THR A 217 14.11 7.54 7.31
C THR A 217 12.99 6.63 6.84
N LEU A 218 12.23 7.03 5.81
CA LEU A 218 11.14 6.21 5.24
C LEU A 218 11.68 4.88 4.70
N SER A 219 12.82 4.90 4.03
CA SER A 219 13.44 3.72 3.42
C SER A 219 13.97 2.75 4.48
N ILE A 220 14.58 3.26 5.56
CA ILE A 220 15.03 2.43 6.69
C ILE A 220 13.83 1.78 7.38
N ILE A 221 12.76 2.53 7.64
CA ILE A 221 11.55 1.97 8.26
C ILE A 221 10.94 0.90 7.36
N MET A 222 10.74 1.19 6.08
CA MET A 222 10.19 0.25 5.11
C MET A 222 11.04 -1.02 5.01
N THR A 223 12.34 -0.86 4.76
CA THR A 223 13.25 -1.98 4.49
C THR A 223 13.41 -2.87 5.72
N SER A 224 13.57 -2.29 6.93
CA SER A 224 13.69 -3.07 8.16
C SER A 224 12.44 -3.91 8.44
N HIS A 225 11.25 -3.35 8.28
CA HIS A 225 9.98 -4.06 8.47
C HIS A 225 9.77 -5.14 7.41
N TYR A 226 10.12 -4.86 6.15
CA TYR A 226 10.06 -5.86 5.08
C TYR A 226 11.02 -7.04 5.29
N ILE A 227 12.24 -6.77 5.75
CA ILE A 227 13.19 -7.84 6.11
C ILE A 227 12.57 -8.75 7.17
N VAL A 228 11.99 -8.17 8.24
CA VAL A 228 11.32 -8.94 9.30
C VAL A 228 10.15 -9.76 8.75
N MET A 229 9.29 -9.17 7.91
CA MET A 229 8.16 -9.87 7.29
C MET A 229 8.63 -11.04 6.40
N ILE A 230 9.65 -10.83 5.57
CA ILE A 230 10.21 -11.86 4.69
C ILE A 230 10.84 -12.98 5.52
N SER A 231 11.67 -12.66 6.52
CA SER A 231 12.27 -13.67 7.41
C SER A 231 11.20 -14.49 8.14
N CYS A 232 10.16 -13.83 8.68
CA CYS A 232 9.02 -14.51 9.30
C CYS A 232 8.26 -15.38 8.29
N GLY A 233 8.05 -14.87 7.07
CA GLY A 233 7.39 -15.58 5.98
C GLY A 233 8.11 -16.86 5.58
N ILE A 234 9.43 -16.77 5.36
CA ILE A 234 10.30 -17.92 5.05
C ILE A 234 10.26 -18.93 6.20
N TYR A 235 10.41 -18.47 7.45
CA TYR A 235 10.32 -19.34 8.63
C TYR A 235 8.98 -20.09 8.68
N MET A 236 7.87 -19.38 8.50
CA MET A 236 6.53 -19.97 8.50
C MET A 236 6.35 -20.95 7.34
N TYR A 237 6.90 -20.67 6.16
CA TYR A 237 6.85 -21.56 5.00
C TYR A 237 7.55 -22.90 5.29
N HIS A 238 8.79 -22.86 5.78
CA HIS A 238 9.52 -24.07 6.16
C HIS A 238 8.80 -24.85 7.25
N ARG A 239 8.31 -24.15 8.28
CA ARG A 239 7.63 -24.79 9.41
C ARG A 239 6.31 -25.43 8.99
N THR A 240 5.57 -24.76 8.10
CA THR A 240 4.36 -25.28 7.45
C THR A 240 4.73 -26.56 6.68
N LYS A 241 5.69 -26.52 5.76
CA LYS A 241 6.10 -27.69 4.96
C LYS A 241 6.47 -28.91 5.83
N LEU A 242 7.22 -28.69 6.92
CA LEU A 242 7.65 -29.73 7.85
C LEU A 242 6.53 -30.27 8.75
N LYS A 243 5.60 -29.43 9.18
CA LYS A 243 4.55 -29.81 10.14
C LYS A 243 3.33 -30.46 9.45
N PHE A 244 3.04 -30.10 8.19
CA PHE A 244 1.88 -30.61 7.44
C PHE A 244 2.08 -31.97 6.78
N GLN A 245 3.30 -32.50 6.71
CA GLN A 245 3.51 -33.91 6.38
C GLN A 245 3.00 -34.85 7.49
N ASN A 246 2.91 -34.35 8.74
CA ASN A 246 2.69 -35.18 9.92
C ASN A 246 1.48 -34.76 10.79
N SER A 247 0.70 -33.72 10.44
CA SER A 247 -0.40 -33.23 11.29
C SER A 247 -1.68 -32.88 10.50
N SER A 248 -2.82 -33.41 10.98
CA SER A 248 -4.16 -33.30 10.37
C SER A 248 -5.14 -32.38 11.12
N SER A 249 -4.70 -31.74 12.22
CA SER A 249 -5.57 -31.03 13.14
C SER A 249 -6.30 -29.82 12.51
N ALA A 250 -7.52 -29.53 12.99
CA ALA A 250 -8.29 -28.37 12.55
C ALA A 250 -7.55 -27.04 12.80
N TYR A 251 -6.82 -26.95 13.91
CA TYR A 251 -5.99 -25.79 14.25
C TYR A 251 -4.89 -25.54 13.21
N ASP A 252 -4.18 -26.60 12.77
CA ASP A 252 -3.12 -26.44 11.78
C ASP A 252 -3.68 -26.03 10.41
N LYS A 253 -4.83 -26.61 9.99
CA LYS A 253 -5.53 -26.18 8.76
C LYS A 253 -5.90 -24.71 8.78
N LEU A 254 -6.36 -24.20 9.93
CA LEU A 254 -6.70 -22.79 10.13
C LEU A 254 -5.45 -21.88 10.03
N GLN A 255 -4.36 -22.25 10.71
CA GLN A 255 -3.09 -21.52 10.63
C GLN A 255 -2.53 -21.46 9.20
N LYS A 256 -2.70 -22.54 8.40
CA LYS A 256 -2.31 -22.56 6.99
C LYS A 256 -3.10 -21.58 6.13
N GLN A 257 -4.42 -21.51 6.32
CA GLN A 257 -5.26 -20.55 5.59
C GLN A 257 -4.85 -19.12 5.91
N PHE A 258 -4.64 -18.85 7.19
CA PHE A 258 -4.15 -17.57 7.65
C PHE A 258 -2.81 -17.22 7.02
N PHE A 259 -1.83 -18.13 7.04
CA PHE A 259 -0.54 -17.89 6.39
C PHE A 259 -0.67 -17.53 4.91
N HIS A 260 -1.49 -18.26 4.14
CA HIS A 260 -1.74 -17.93 2.73
C HIS A 260 -2.41 -16.56 2.59
N ALA A 261 -3.41 -16.25 3.41
CA ALA A 261 -4.05 -14.94 3.41
C ALA A 261 -3.02 -13.82 3.62
N LEU A 262 -2.12 -14.00 4.58
CA LEU A 262 -1.11 -13.00 4.92
C LEU A 262 -0.06 -12.80 3.81
N ILE A 263 0.32 -13.88 3.11
CA ILE A 263 1.14 -13.76 1.89
C ILE A 263 0.41 -12.91 0.86
N TYR A 264 -0.84 -13.26 0.51
CA TYR A 264 -1.62 -12.50 -0.47
C TYR A 264 -1.81 -11.02 -0.07
N GLN A 265 -2.11 -10.77 1.21
CA GLN A 265 -2.24 -9.44 1.80
C GLN A 265 -0.96 -8.61 1.73
N THR A 266 0.21 -9.24 1.66
CA THR A 266 1.52 -8.55 1.60
C THR A 266 2.05 -8.45 0.18
N THR A 267 1.81 -9.46 -0.64
CA THR A 267 2.22 -9.45 -2.05
C THR A 267 1.46 -8.39 -2.84
N ALA A 268 0.14 -8.28 -2.65
CA ALA A 268 -0.67 -7.27 -3.34
C ALA A 268 -0.14 -5.83 -3.13
N PRO A 269 0.05 -5.34 -1.89
CA PRO A 269 0.56 -3.99 -1.67
C PRO A 269 1.99 -3.78 -2.14
N THR A 270 2.84 -4.80 -2.00
CA THR A 270 4.23 -4.74 -2.45
C THR A 270 4.34 -4.49 -3.95
N LEU A 271 3.58 -5.26 -4.74
CA LEU A 271 3.61 -5.19 -6.20
C LEU A 271 2.92 -3.92 -6.73
N PHE A 272 1.74 -3.61 -6.21
CA PHE A 272 0.89 -2.58 -6.82
C PHE A 272 1.21 -1.15 -6.39
N PHE A 273 1.87 -0.94 -5.24
CA PHE A 273 2.20 0.41 -4.82
C PHE A 273 3.58 0.59 -4.22
N HIS A 274 4.11 -0.32 -3.39
CA HIS A 274 5.43 -0.07 -2.78
C HIS A 274 6.56 -0.06 -3.82
N LEU A 275 6.58 -1.01 -4.77
CA LEU A 275 7.58 -1.04 -5.84
C LEU A 275 7.51 0.21 -6.75
N PRO A 276 6.34 0.59 -7.29
CA PRO A 276 6.21 1.84 -8.05
C PRO A 276 6.62 3.09 -7.24
N VAL A 277 6.21 3.19 -5.98
CA VAL A 277 6.55 4.35 -5.13
C VAL A 277 8.05 4.43 -4.87
N LEU A 278 8.71 3.30 -4.60
CA LEU A 278 10.16 3.27 -4.40
C LEU A 278 10.90 3.82 -5.62
N PHE A 279 10.53 3.35 -6.82
CA PHE A 279 11.12 3.84 -8.06
C PHE A 279 10.92 5.35 -8.23
N VAL A 280 9.69 5.82 -8.03
CA VAL A 280 9.32 7.24 -8.19
C VAL A 280 10.01 8.15 -7.17
N VAL A 281 10.17 7.70 -5.91
CA VAL A 281 10.82 8.47 -4.85
C VAL A 281 12.34 8.53 -5.04
N LEU A 282 12.94 7.49 -5.64
CA LEU A 282 14.38 7.46 -5.93
C LEU A 282 14.75 8.18 -7.24
N ALA A 283 13.85 8.22 -8.23
CA ALA A 283 14.10 8.86 -9.53
C ALA A 283 14.68 10.30 -9.44
N PRO A 284 14.22 11.18 -8.52
CA PRO A 284 14.83 12.47 -8.25
C PRO A 284 16.35 12.48 -8.00
N PHE A 285 16.89 11.47 -7.33
CA PHE A 285 18.30 11.43 -6.94
C PHE A 285 19.22 11.04 -8.09
N PHE A 286 18.67 10.34 -9.09
CA PHE A 286 19.37 9.95 -10.31
C PHE A 286 19.19 10.97 -11.46
N ASP A 287 18.62 12.15 -11.18
CA ASP A 287 18.29 13.20 -12.17
C ASP A 287 17.43 12.68 -13.35
N LEU A 288 16.67 11.60 -13.11
CA LEU A 288 15.83 10.97 -14.11
C LEU A 288 14.56 11.81 -14.32
N LYS A 289 14.33 12.25 -15.57
CA LYS A 289 13.13 12.98 -15.98
C LYS A 289 11.98 12.00 -16.23
N VAL A 290 11.39 11.49 -15.15
CA VAL A 290 10.25 10.57 -15.22
C VAL A 290 8.96 11.30 -14.84
N SER A 291 8.06 11.45 -15.82
CA SER A 291 6.66 11.80 -15.58
C SER A 291 5.85 10.54 -15.33
N PHE A 292 5.65 10.19 -14.06
CA PHE A 292 4.88 9.00 -13.67
C PHE A 292 3.42 9.36 -13.40
N ASN A 293 2.47 8.69 -14.06
CA ASN A 293 1.05 8.81 -13.75
C ASN A 293 0.75 8.08 -12.44
N SER A 294 0.91 8.80 -11.34
CA SER A 294 0.72 8.34 -9.97
C SER A 294 -0.70 7.91 -9.62
N SER A 295 -1.68 8.12 -10.51
CA SER A 295 -3.08 7.79 -10.26
C SER A 295 -3.27 6.33 -9.87
N LEU A 296 -2.55 5.40 -10.53
CA LEU A 296 -2.62 3.96 -10.24
C LEU A 296 -2.15 3.63 -8.80
N VAL A 297 -1.05 4.24 -8.36
CA VAL A 297 -0.52 4.07 -7.00
C VAL A 297 -1.52 4.58 -5.97
N ILE A 298 -2.11 5.73 -6.24
CA ILE A 298 -3.11 6.38 -5.39
C ILE A 298 -4.37 5.50 -5.26
N TYR A 299 -4.85 4.90 -6.36
CA TYR A 299 -5.97 3.95 -6.29
C TYR A 299 -5.59 2.68 -5.56
N GLY A 300 -4.37 2.18 -5.73
CA GLY A 300 -3.83 1.06 -4.96
C GLY A 300 -3.87 1.31 -3.47
N ILE A 301 -3.46 2.50 -3.02
CA ILE A 301 -3.50 2.91 -1.60
C ILE A 301 -4.95 3.00 -1.09
N SER A 302 -5.87 3.63 -1.85
CA SER A 302 -7.29 3.72 -1.45
C SER A 302 -7.98 2.36 -1.39
N ALA A 303 -7.66 1.46 -2.32
CA ALA A 303 -8.27 0.14 -2.42
C ALA A 303 -7.64 -0.88 -1.46
N TYR A 304 -6.45 -0.60 -0.91
CA TYR A 304 -5.71 -1.55 -0.07
C TYR A 304 -6.54 -2.09 1.12
N PRO A 305 -7.18 -1.26 1.97
CA PRO A 305 -7.98 -1.77 3.09
C PRO A 305 -9.15 -2.67 2.67
N LEU A 306 -9.74 -2.38 1.50
CA LEU A 306 -10.79 -3.19 0.91
C LEU A 306 -10.24 -4.55 0.44
N VAL A 307 -9.17 -4.52 -0.35
CA VAL A 307 -8.53 -5.73 -0.89
C VAL A 307 -8.07 -6.65 0.24
N ASP A 308 -7.48 -6.09 1.29
CA ASP A 308 -7.03 -6.81 2.47
C ASP A 308 -8.16 -7.62 3.12
N THR A 309 -9.29 -6.96 3.40
CA THR A 309 -10.46 -7.61 4.00
C THR A 309 -11.05 -8.67 3.09
N LEU A 310 -11.16 -8.39 1.79
CA LEU A 310 -11.68 -9.35 0.82
C LEU A 310 -10.80 -10.60 0.71
N ILE A 311 -9.49 -10.46 0.81
CA ILE A 311 -8.57 -11.60 0.85
C ILE A 311 -8.86 -12.47 2.09
N LEU A 312 -9.03 -11.88 3.27
CA LEU A 312 -9.37 -12.63 4.48
C LEU A 312 -10.71 -13.36 4.37
N LEU A 313 -11.76 -12.67 3.91
CA LEU A 313 -13.09 -13.25 3.72
C LEU A 313 -13.08 -14.40 2.69
N LYS A 314 -12.23 -14.33 1.66
CA LYS A 314 -12.12 -15.35 0.62
C LYS A 314 -11.28 -16.56 1.04
N VAL A 315 -10.14 -16.33 1.67
CA VAL A 315 -9.13 -17.37 1.93
C VAL A 315 -9.46 -18.19 3.17
N VAL A 316 -10.08 -17.58 4.19
CA VAL A 316 -10.36 -18.23 5.47
C VAL A 316 -11.76 -18.84 5.43
N LYS A 317 -11.84 -20.17 5.54
CA LYS A 317 -13.11 -20.91 5.39
C LYS A 317 -14.16 -20.52 6.41
N GLU A 318 -13.76 -20.25 7.65
CA GLU A 318 -14.68 -19.86 8.72
C GLU A 318 -15.35 -18.51 8.41
N TYR A 319 -14.59 -17.52 7.93
CA TYR A 319 -15.15 -16.25 7.46
C TYR A 319 -16.01 -16.42 6.22
N LYS A 320 -15.58 -17.23 5.25
CA LYS A 320 -16.38 -17.53 4.06
C LYS A 320 -17.74 -18.12 4.44
N ASN A 321 -17.76 -19.11 5.32
CA ASN A 321 -18.98 -19.79 5.74
C ASN A 321 -19.89 -18.87 6.59
N ALA A 322 -19.30 -18.08 7.50
CA ALA A 322 -20.07 -17.14 8.30
C ALA A 322 -20.64 -16.00 7.46
N TYR A 323 -19.92 -15.54 6.44
CA TYR A 323 -20.45 -14.55 5.51
C TYR A 323 -21.59 -15.15 4.67
N LEU A 324 -21.44 -16.39 4.22
CA LEU A 324 -22.46 -17.14 3.47
C LEU A 324 -23.77 -17.36 4.26
N SER A 325 -23.70 -17.49 5.59
CA SER A 325 -24.90 -17.69 6.42
C SER A 325 -25.65 -16.40 6.69
N GLU A 326 -24.94 -15.28 6.85
CA GLU A 326 -25.54 -14.01 7.29
C GLU A 326 -25.82 -13.01 6.15
N PHE A 327 -25.10 -13.11 5.03
CA PHE A 327 -25.18 -12.14 3.94
C PHE A 327 -25.44 -12.82 2.59
N ASP A 328 -26.23 -12.17 1.73
CA ASP A 328 -26.53 -12.67 0.39
C ASP A 328 -25.24 -12.83 -0.45
N PHE A 329 -24.93 -14.09 -0.79
CA PHE A 329 -23.72 -14.53 -1.48
C PHE A 329 -23.51 -13.81 -2.82
N THR A 330 -24.59 -13.38 -3.46
CA THR A 330 -24.60 -12.78 -4.79
C THR A 330 -23.74 -11.51 -4.85
N ILE A 331 -23.79 -10.69 -3.80
CA ILE A 331 -23.05 -9.42 -3.74
C ILE A 331 -21.55 -9.67 -3.56
N LEU A 332 -21.18 -10.56 -2.62
CA LEU A 332 -19.77 -10.90 -2.37
C LEU A 332 -19.15 -11.57 -3.60
N TRP A 333 -19.83 -12.52 -4.23
CA TRP A 333 -19.31 -13.25 -5.38
C TRP A 333 -19.09 -12.36 -6.61
N ASN A 334 -20.02 -11.44 -6.88
CA ASN A 334 -19.88 -10.48 -7.98
C ASN A 334 -18.72 -9.49 -7.76
N LEU A 335 -18.51 -9.03 -6.53
CA LEU A 335 -17.39 -8.16 -6.18
C LEU A 335 -16.06 -8.91 -6.18
N LEU A 336 -16.02 -10.16 -5.70
CA LEU A 336 -14.82 -11.00 -5.75
C LEU A 336 -14.41 -11.35 -7.18
N LYS A 337 -15.37 -11.58 -8.10
CA LYS A 337 -15.10 -11.73 -9.54
C LYS A 337 -14.47 -10.48 -10.12
N LYS A 338 -15.00 -9.30 -9.77
CA LYS A 338 -14.43 -8.01 -10.20
C LYS A 338 -13.02 -7.79 -9.64
N VAL A 339 -12.78 -8.10 -8.37
CA VAL A 339 -11.44 -7.95 -7.76
C VAL A 339 -10.45 -8.96 -8.32
N SER A 340 -10.84 -10.22 -8.56
CA SER A 340 -9.94 -11.18 -9.23
C SER A 340 -9.67 -10.78 -10.68
N GLY A 341 -10.66 -10.22 -11.38
CA GLY A 341 -10.50 -9.68 -12.72
C GLY A 341 -9.59 -8.46 -12.74
N PHE A 342 -9.72 -7.55 -11.75
CA PHE A 342 -8.84 -6.41 -11.57
C PHE A 342 -7.41 -6.83 -11.27
N VAL A 343 -7.20 -7.74 -10.31
CA VAL A 343 -5.87 -8.30 -10.00
C VAL A 343 -5.28 -9.01 -11.22
N GLY A 344 -6.08 -9.80 -11.95
CA GLY A 344 -5.64 -10.47 -13.18
C GLY A 344 -5.32 -9.51 -14.33
N ALA A 345 -6.11 -8.45 -14.50
CA ALA A 345 -5.88 -7.40 -15.49
C ALA A 345 -4.61 -6.60 -15.17
N ILE A 346 -4.35 -6.29 -13.90
CA ILE A 346 -3.12 -5.59 -13.52
C ILE A 346 -1.90 -6.49 -13.69
N ILE A 347 -1.99 -7.78 -13.36
CA ILE A 347 -0.91 -8.74 -13.65
C ILE A 347 -0.61 -8.77 -15.15
N LYS A 348 -1.66 -8.77 -15.99
CA LYS A 348 -1.52 -8.75 -17.45
C LYS A 348 -0.88 -7.44 -17.95
N SER A 349 -1.30 -6.29 -17.44
CA SER A 349 -0.69 -4.99 -17.79
C SER A 349 0.77 -4.89 -17.33
N CYS A 350 1.14 -5.49 -16.19
CA CYS A 350 2.55 -5.57 -15.77
C CYS A 350 3.38 -6.48 -16.66
N VAL A 351 2.81 -7.57 -17.18
CA VAL A 351 3.49 -8.45 -18.16
C VAL A 351 3.68 -7.73 -19.49
N GLU A 352 2.70 -6.94 -19.94
CA GLU A 352 2.80 -6.12 -21.16
C GLU A 352 3.79 -4.95 -21.00
N VAL A 353 3.91 -4.34 -19.81
CA VAL A 353 4.90 -3.28 -19.52
C VAL A 353 6.32 -3.83 -19.34
N CYS A 354 6.47 -5.10 -18.93
CA CYS A 354 7.78 -5.74 -18.72
C CYS A 354 8.23 -6.66 -19.87
N GLY A 355 7.50 -6.73 -20.98
CA GLY A 355 7.81 -7.68 -22.06
C GLY A 355 7.36 -7.22 -23.43
N GLU A 356 8.22 -6.45 -24.11
CA GLU A 356 8.24 -6.41 -25.57
C GLU A 356 9.61 -6.92 -26.05
N GLU A 357 9.79 -8.24 -25.96
CA GLU A 357 10.55 -8.98 -26.98
C GLU A 357 9.79 -10.29 -27.22
N THR A 358 8.74 -10.23 -28.04
CA THR A 358 8.27 -11.42 -28.73
C THR A 358 9.41 -11.95 -29.60
N PRO A 359 9.88 -13.21 -29.43
CA PRO A 359 10.80 -13.79 -30.38
C PRO A 359 10.13 -13.81 -31.75
N ARG A 360 10.81 -13.20 -32.72
CA ARG A 360 10.46 -13.23 -34.13
C ARG A 360 10.23 -14.69 -34.53
N ASN A 361 8.99 -14.99 -34.94
CA ASN A 361 8.55 -16.28 -35.44
C ASN A 361 9.59 -16.84 -36.45
N PRO A 362 9.99 -18.12 -36.39
CA PRO A 362 10.97 -18.65 -37.35
C PRO A 362 10.30 -18.74 -38.72
N GLN A 363 10.58 -17.76 -39.57
CA GLN A 363 10.33 -17.87 -40.99
C GLN A 363 11.32 -18.87 -41.59
N THR A 364 10.77 -19.98 -42.08
CA THR A 364 11.20 -20.69 -43.30
C THR A 364 12.68 -21.02 -43.42
N LEU A 365 13.06 -22.22 -42.98
CA LEU A 365 14.16 -22.96 -43.58
C LEU A 365 13.89 -24.48 -43.53
N THR A 366 12.82 -24.88 -44.22
CA THR A 366 12.58 -26.26 -44.63
C THR A 366 12.20 -26.23 -46.10
N ASN A 367 13.21 -26.01 -46.96
CA ASN A 367 13.19 -26.33 -48.38
C ASN A 367 14.64 -26.34 -48.86
N GLY A 368 15.24 -27.52 -48.84
CA GLY A 368 16.60 -27.76 -49.32
C GLY A 368 17.15 -29.04 -48.71
N ILE A 369 17.40 -30.03 -49.57
CA ILE A 369 18.06 -31.32 -49.29
C ILE A 369 17.10 -32.44 -48.84
N LYS A 370 16.27 -32.89 -49.78
CA LYS A 370 16.01 -34.32 -50.02
C LYS A 370 15.31 -34.48 -51.38
N ASN A 371 16.13 -34.62 -52.43
CA ASN A 371 15.88 -35.44 -53.63
C ASN A 371 17.11 -35.35 -54.54
N GLN A 372 18.12 -36.15 -54.21
CA GLN A 372 18.99 -36.77 -55.21
C GLN A 372 18.51 -38.20 -55.36
N THR A 373 17.60 -38.42 -56.31
CA THR A 373 17.47 -39.72 -56.97
C THR A 373 16.89 -39.48 -58.37
N ILE A 374 17.72 -39.85 -59.36
CA ILE A 374 17.47 -39.97 -60.81
C ILE A 374 17.59 -38.68 -61.61
#